data_AF-A0A0M4VD38-F1
#
_entry.id   AF-A0A0M4VD38-F1
#
_cell.length_a   1.000
_cell.length_b   1.000
_cell.length_c   1.000
_cell.angle_alpha   90.00
_cell.angle_beta   90.00
_cell.angle_gamma   90.00
#
_symmetry.space_group_name_H-M   'P 1'
#
loop_
_entity.id
_entity.type
_entity.pdbx_description
1 polymer ?
#
loop_
_entity_poly.entity_id
_entity_poly.type
_entity_poly.pdbx_seq_one_letter_code
_entity_poly.pdbx_strand_id
1 'polypeptide(L)'
;MFIAMDPPKHDAQRKVVSPIVAPANLAKLEGTIRERAGKILDSLPVNETFNWVDRVSIELTTQMLATLFDFPWEERRKLTRWSDIATSEEAFKTPEGEAAREAELLECAAYFTELWNQRVNAADPGSDLITMLAQGESTKNMSPAEYLGNVILLIVGGNDTTRNSLTGGLLALNENPDQYRKLRENPALVETMIPEIIRWQTPLTHMRRTALQDTELAGRKIKKGDRVVMWYISGNRDEEAIDEPNRFIIDRARPRQHLSFGFGIHRCMGNR
;
A
#
# COMPACT_ATOMS: atom_id res chain seq x y z
N MET A 1 2.88 -10.99 10.83
CA MET A 1 3.09 -9.77 10.01
C MET A 1 3.51 -8.61 10.90
N PHE A 2 4.60 -7.90 10.58
CA PHE A 2 5.15 -6.86 11.48
C PHE A 2 4.20 -5.68 11.73
N ILE A 3 3.23 -5.39 10.86
CA ILE A 3 2.21 -4.33 11.10
C ILE A 3 1.33 -4.62 12.34
N ALA A 4 1.23 -5.88 12.75
CA ALA A 4 0.44 -6.34 13.88
C ALA A 4 1.33 -6.86 15.02
N MET A 5 2.54 -6.31 15.15
CA MET A 5 3.49 -6.64 16.21
C MET A 5 3.85 -5.37 17.00
N ASP A 6 4.14 -5.54 18.28
CA ASP A 6 4.75 -4.51 19.11
C ASP A 6 6.30 -4.63 19.08
N PRO A 7 7.02 -3.58 19.48
CA PRO A 7 8.45 -3.68 19.78
C PRO A 7 8.77 -4.76 20.82
N PRO A 8 9.96 -5.39 20.76
CA PRO A 8 11.06 -5.11 19.84
C PRO A 8 10.98 -5.85 18.49
N LYS A 9 10.09 -6.85 18.35
CA LYS A 9 10.03 -7.71 17.16
C LYS A 9 9.59 -6.93 15.91
N HIS A 10 8.67 -5.99 16.07
CA HIS A 10 8.26 -5.06 15.01
C HIS A 10 9.48 -4.34 14.39
N ASP A 11 10.30 -3.72 15.23
CA ASP A 11 11.39 -2.85 14.79
C ASP A 11 12.45 -3.65 14.01
N ALA A 12 12.78 -4.85 14.52
CA ALA A 12 13.73 -5.75 13.89
C ALA A 12 13.27 -6.18 12.48
N GLN A 13 12.04 -6.71 12.35
CA GLN A 13 11.53 -7.14 11.05
C GLN A 13 11.35 -5.98 10.07
N ARG A 14 10.82 -4.85 10.54
CA ARG A 14 10.64 -3.66 9.69
C ARG A 14 11.97 -3.12 9.16
N LYS A 15 13.02 -3.13 10.00
CA LYS A 15 14.36 -2.67 9.60
C LYS A 15 14.93 -3.50 8.46
N VAL A 16 14.67 -4.81 8.41
CA VAL A 16 15.16 -5.69 7.33
C VAL A 16 14.68 -5.21 5.96
N VAL A 17 13.40 -4.87 5.82
CA VAL A 17 12.78 -4.52 4.53
C VAL A 17 12.80 -3.02 4.21
N SER A 18 13.10 -2.16 5.18
CA SER A 18 13.12 -0.69 4.99
C SER A 18 14.08 -0.17 3.89
N PRO A 19 15.24 -0.81 3.59
CA PRO A 19 16.11 -0.35 2.51
C PRO A 19 15.45 -0.33 1.13
N ILE A 20 14.39 -1.11 0.88
CA ILE A 20 13.70 -1.13 -0.43
C ILE A 20 13.15 0.25 -0.81
N VAL A 21 12.80 1.06 0.20
CA VAL A 21 12.23 2.41 0.04
C VAL A 21 13.22 3.52 0.42
N ALA A 22 14.51 3.18 0.52
CA ALA A 22 15.54 4.19 0.70
C ALA A 22 15.57 5.12 -0.52
N PRO A 23 15.79 6.44 -0.35
CA PRO A 23 15.79 7.40 -1.47
C PRO A 23 16.71 6.99 -2.63
N ALA A 24 17.87 6.43 -2.34
CA ALA A 24 18.81 5.95 -3.35
C ALA A 24 18.27 4.77 -4.18
N ASN A 25 17.44 3.90 -3.59
CA ASN A 25 16.81 2.80 -4.32
C ASN A 25 15.59 3.30 -5.11
N LEU A 26 14.78 4.20 -4.54
CA LEU A 26 13.66 4.82 -5.25
C LEU A 26 14.11 5.61 -6.49
N ALA A 27 15.23 6.34 -6.41
CA ALA A 27 15.80 7.05 -7.55
C ALA A 27 16.16 6.12 -8.72
N LYS A 28 16.60 4.89 -8.43
CA LYS A 28 16.89 3.88 -9.47
C LYS A 28 15.60 3.35 -10.12
N LEU A 29 14.49 3.34 -9.39
CA LEU A 29 13.20 2.87 -9.88
C LEU A 29 12.46 3.92 -10.72
N GLU A 30 12.81 5.21 -10.61
CA GLU A 30 12.14 6.30 -11.31
C GLU A 30 12.09 6.07 -12.83
N GLY A 31 13.22 5.70 -13.44
CA GLY A 31 13.30 5.44 -14.88
C GLY A 31 12.35 4.32 -15.33
N THR A 32 12.38 3.20 -14.60
CA THR A 32 11.51 2.04 -14.84
C THR A 32 10.03 2.39 -14.67
N ILE A 33 9.66 3.12 -13.62
CA ILE A 33 8.28 3.55 -13.36
C ILE A 33 7.81 4.49 -14.47
N ARG A 34 8.65 5.45 -14.87
CA ARG A 34 8.35 6.42 -15.94
C ARG A 34 8.12 5.72 -17.28
N GLU A 35 9.00 4.80 -17.67
CA GLU A 35 8.86 4.03 -18.90
C GLU A 35 7.54 3.24 -18.93
N ARG A 36 7.24 2.54 -17.84
CA ARG A 36 6.03 1.72 -17.71
C ARG A 36 4.76 2.55 -17.71
N ALA A 37 4.72 3.63 -16.95
CA ALA A 37 3.60 4.56 -16.95
C ALA A 37 3.38 5.15 -18.35
N GLY A 38 4.46 5.53 -19.05
CA GLY A 38 4.40 5.99 -20.44
C GLY A 38 3.77 4.94 -21.36
N LYS A 39 4.29 3.72 -21.37
CA LYS A 39 3.75 2.61 -22.20
C LYS A 39 2.28 2.32 -21.91
N ILE A 40 1.87 2.34 -20.64
CA ILE A 40 0.46 2.15 -20.25
C ILE A 40 -0.38 3.26 -20.87
N LEU A 41 0.00 4.53 -20.65
CA LEU A 41 -0.74 5.69 -21.15
C LEU A 41 -0.79 5.75 -22.68
N ASP A 42 0.31 5.43 -23.37
CA ASP A 42 0.41 5.39 -24.83
C ASP A 42 -0.47 4.30 -25.46
N SER A 43 -0.82 3.26 -24.69
CA SER A 43 -1.67 2.14 -25.15
C SER A 43 -3.17 2.37 -24.96
N LEU A 44 -3.57 3.47 -24.30
CA LEU A 44 -4.96 3.75 -24.00
C LEU A 44 -5.71 4.23 -25.25
N PRO A 45 -6.96 3.77 -25.46
CA PRO A 45 -7.74 4.23 -26.60
C PRO A 45 -8.13 5.70 -26.41
N VAL A 46 -8.17 6.46 -27.50
CA VAL A 46 -8.55 7.88 -27.52
C VAL A 46 -9.96 7.99 -28.07
N ASN A 47 -10.83 8.76 -27.39
CA ASN A 47 -12.25 8.90 -27.70
C ASN A 47 -13.09 7.61 -27.54
N GLU A 48 -12.61 6.66 -26.74
CA GLU A 48 -13.37 5.46 -26.36
C GLU A 48 -13.41 5.32 -24.84
N THR A 49 -14.54 4.83 -24.33
CA THR A 49 -14.69 4.53 -22.91
C THR A 49 -13.95 3.24 -22.57
N PHE A 50 -13.14 3.27 -21.51
CA PHE A 50 -12.48 2.08 -20.97
C PHE A 50 -12.46 2.12 -19.44
N ASN A 51 -12.14 0.99 -18.83
CA ASN A 51 -11.99 0.89 -17.38
C ASN A 51 -10.59 1.35 -16.92
N TRP A 52 -10.52 2.53 -16.31
CA TRP A 52 -9.27 3.08 -15.76
C TRP A 52 -8.65 2.21 -14.65
N VAL A 53 -9.50 1.58 -13.84
CA VAL A 53 -9.02 0.72 -12.75
C VAL A 53 -8.23 -0.44 -13.33
N ASP A 54 -8.77 -1.14 -14.32
CA ASP A 54 -8.12 -2.29 -14.93
C ASP A 54 -6.88 -1.91 -15.75
N ARG A 55 -7.04 -0.94 -16.67
CA ARG A 55 -6.02 -0.61 -17.68
C ARG A 55 -4.87 0.23 -17.15
N VAL A 56 -5.08 0.98 -16.05
CA VAL A 56 -4.06 1.89 -15.50
C VAL A 56 -3.73 1.54 -14.06
N SER A 57 -4.73 1.57 -13.17
CA SER A 57 -4.46 1.49 -11.73
C SER A 57 -3.94 0.12 -11.33
N ILE A 58 -4.59 -0.97 -11.78
CA ILE A 58 -4.12 -2.33 -11.54
C ILE A 58 -2.83 -2.58 -12.30
N GLU A 59 -2.77 -2.30 -13.60
CA GLU A 59 -1.59 -2.64 -14.40
C GLU A 59 -0.32 -1.99 -13.84
N LEU A 60 -0.33 -0.69 -13.52
CA LEU A 60 0.85 -0.01 -12.99
C LEU A 60 1.26 -0.55 -11.60
N THR A 61 0.30 -0.79 -10.69
CA THR A 61 0.64 -1.28 -9.34
C THR A 61 1.14 -2.71 -9.38
N THR A 62 0.55 -3.57 -10.22
CA THR A 62 1.01 -4.95 -10.40
C THR A 62 2.44 -5.00 -10.94
N GLN A 63 2.77 -4.16 -11.92
CA GLN A 63 4.14 -4.07 -12.45
C GLN A 63 5.14 -3.64 -11.38
N MET A 64 4.75 -2.71 -10.49
CA MET A 64 5.59 -2.28 -9.39
C MET A 64 5.82 -3.41 -8.37
N LEU A 65 4.77 -4.10 -7.92
CA LEU A 65 4.91 -5.23 -7.00
C LEU A 65 5.80 -6.33 -7.58
N ALA A 66 5.61 -6.66 -8.86
CA ALA A 66 6.45 -7.65 -9.52
C ALA A 66 7.94 -7.28 -9.47
N THR A 67 8.26 -5.98 -9.59
CA THR A 67 9.65 -5.51 -9.45
C THR A 67 10.15 -5.56 -8.01
N LEU A 68 9.32 -5.23 -7.02
CA LEU A 68 9.71 -5.29 -5.61
C LEU A 68 10.01 -6.72 -5.13
N PHE A 69 9.34 -7.71 -5.69
CA PHE A 69 9.50 -9.12 -5.33
C PHE A 69 10.41 -9.90 -6.29
N ASP A 70 10.90 -9.27 -7.36
CA ASP A 70 11.49 -9.97 -8.52
C ASP A 70 10.62 -11.17 -8.95
N PHE A 71 9.31 -10.91 -9.06
CA PHE A 71 8.29 -11.91 -9.36
C PHE A 71 8.27 -12.20 -10.87
N PRO A 72 8.07 -13.47 -11.30
CA PRO A 72 7.99 -13.82 -12.72
C PRO A 72 6.99 -12.93 -13.48
N TRP A 73 7.51 -12.18 -14.46
CA TRP A 73 6.80 -11.07 -15.09
C TRP A 73 5.48 -11.49 -15.74
N GLU A 74 5.46 -12.63 -16.42
CA GLU A 74 4.28 -13.17 -17.09
C GLU A 74 3.19 -13.60 -16.10
N GLU A 75 3.56 -13.90 -14.86
CA GLU A 75 2.63 -14.36 -13.81
C GLU A 75 2.21 -13.25 -12.85
N ARG A 76 2.68 -12.01 -13.03
CA ARG A 76 2.50 -10.89 -12.08
C ARG A 76 1.05 -10.64 -11.64
N ARG A 77 0.06 -10.97 -12.48
CA ARG A 77 -1.37 -10.83 -12.16
C ARG A 77 -1.82 -11.74 -11.00
N LYS A 78 -1.06 -12.80 -10.68
CA LYS A 78 -1.26 -13.58 -9.44
C LYS A 78 -1.13 -12.71 -8.18
N LEU A 79 -0.20 -11.74 -8.15
CA LEU A 79 -0.02 -10.83 -7.02
C LEU A 79 -1.29 -10.01 -6.73
N THR A 80 -1.94 -9.52 -7.79
CA THR A 80 -3.21 -8.81 -7.70
C THR A 80 -4.31 -9.73 -7.17
N ARG A 81 -4.44 -10.93 -7.74
CA ARG A 81 -5.44 -11.91 -7.31
C ARG A 81 -5.31 -12.24 -5.84
N TRP A 82 -4.09 -12.52 -5.38
CA TRP A 82 -3.82 -12.82 -3.97
C TRP A 82 -4.06 -11.61 -3.06
N SER A 83 -3.81 -10.39 -3.52
CA SER A 83 -4.19 -9.17 -2.79
C SER A 83 -5.70 -9.06 -2.62
N ASP A 84 -6.44 -9.19 -3.71
CA ASP A 84 -7.90 -9.07 -3.73
C ASP A 84 -8.56 -10.15 -2.85
N ILE A 85 -8.05 -11.39 -2.89
CA ILE A 85 -8.58 -12.50 -2.07
C ILE A 85 -8.23 -12.33 -0.58
N ALA A 86 -7.07 -11.74 -0.26
CA ALA A 86 -6.65 -11.52 1.12
C ALA A 86 -7.58 -10.54 1.84
N THR A 87 -8.14 -9.56 1.12
CA THR A 87 -9.01 -8.49 1.63
C THR A 87 -10.49 -8.64 1.26
N SER A 88 -10.88 -9.70 0.54
CA SER A 88 -12.24 -9.90 0.04
C SER A 88 -13.29 -10.04 1.15
N GLU A 89 -14.15 -9.03 1.31
CA GLU A 89 -15.30 -9.10 2.22
C GLU A 89 -16.33 -10.16 1.80
N GLU A 90 -16.47 -10.42 0.49
CA GLU A 90 -17.44 -11.39 -0.02
C GLU A 90 -17.06 -12.83 0.32
N ALA A 91 -15.76 -13.15 0.26
CA ALA A 91 -15.26 -14.48 0.62
C ALA A 91 -15.58 -14.83 2.08
N PHE A 92 -15.63 -13.84 2.99
CA PHE A 92 -15.95 -14.07 4.40
C PHE A 92 -17.45 -14.28 4.68
N LYS A 93 -18.33 -14.14 3.67
CA LYS A 93 -19.79 -14.25 3.88
C LYS A 93 -20.28 -15.69 3.92
N THR A 94 -19.55 -16.65 3.37
CA THR A 94 -19.96 -18.06 3.30
C THR A 94 -18.79 -19.01 3.62
N PRO A 95 -19.06 -20.20 4.19
CA PRO A 95 -18.03 -21.22 4.42
C PRO A 95 -17.31 -21.64 3.13
N GLU A 96 -18.02 -21.72 2.00
CA GLU A 96 -17.44 -22.08 0.71
C GLU A 96 -16.49 -20.99 0.18
N GLY A 97 -16.86 -19.72 0.38
CA GLY A 97 -16.01 -18.58 0.04
C GLY A 97 -14.74 -18.54 0.89
N GLU A 98 -14.87 -18.85 2.19
CA GLU A 98 -13.74 -18.92 3.11
C GLU A 98 -12.78 -20.06 2.74
N ALA A 99 -13.30 -21.25 2.43
CA ALA A 99 -12.51 -22.38 1.99
C ALA A 99 -11.80 -22.13 0.65
N ALA A 100 -12.47 -21.51 -0.33
CA ALA A 100 -11.86 -21.13 -1.59
C ALA A 100 -10.73 -20.10 -1.40
N ARG A 101 -10.96 -19.09 -0.55
CA ARG A 101 -9.94 -18.11 -0.18
C ARG A 101 -8.74 -18.78 0.50
N GLU A 102 -8.98 -19.71 1.43
CA GLU A 102 -7.90 -20.44 2.09
C GLU A 102 -7.05 -21.22 1.09
N ALA A 103 -7.68 -21.92 0.14
CA ALA A 103 -6.98 -22.65 -0.91
C ALA A 103 -6.08 -21.73 -1.76
N GLU A 104 -6.58 -20.57 -2.20
CA GLU A 104 -5.77 -19.62 -2.99
C GLU A 104 -4.63 -18.99 -2.17
N LEU A 105 -4.83 -18.74 -0.88
CA LEU A 105 -3.76 -18.24 0.00
C LEU A 105 -2.71 -19.32 0.28
N LEU A 106 -3.08 -20.61 0.28
CA LEU A 106 -2.13 -21.71 0.34
C LEU A 106 -1.31 -21.83 -0.94
N GLU A 107 -1.91 -21.61 -2.12
CA GLU A 107 -1.16 -21.52 -3.38
C GLU A 107 -0.17 -20.36 -3.37
N CYS A 108 -0.59 -19.18 -2.89
CA CYS A 108 0.29 -18.04 -2.67
C CYS A 108 1.46 -18.42 -1.75
N ALA A 109 1.18 -19.11 -0.64
CA ALA A 109 2.20 -19.54 0.30
C ALA A 109 3.20 -20.52 -0.32
N ALA A 110 2.72 -21.51 -1.06
CA ALA A 110 3.57 -22.47 -1.75
C ALA A 110 4.49 -21.76 -2.77
N TYR A 111 3.92 -20.84 -3.57
CA TYR A 111 4.67 -20.11 -4.58
C TYR A 111 5.77 -19.24 -3.96
N PHE A 112 5.45 -18.47 -2.91
CA PHE A 112 6.44 -17.62 -2.25
C PHE A 112 7.45 -18.42 -1.43
N THR A 113 7.12 -19.64 -1.01
CA THR A 113 8.09 -20.58 -0.41
C THR A 113 9.09 -21.08 -1.44
N GLU A 114 8.63 -21.38 -2.66
CA GLU A 114 9.52 -21.75 -3.76
C GLU A 114 10.46 -20.60 -4.12
N LEU A 115 9.94 -19.38 -4.27
CA LEU A 115 10.79 -18.19 -4.49
C LEU A 115 11.79 -17.99 -3.36
N TRP A 116 11.38 -18.15 -2.11
CA TRP A 116 12.28 -18.08 -0.96
C TRP A 116 13.44 -19.08 -1.07
N ASN A 117 13.13 -20.34 -1.36
CA ASN A 117 14.14 -21.39 -1.51
C ASN A 117 15.12 -21.08 -2.65
N GLN A 118 14.64 -20.49 -3.75
CA GLN A 118 15.50 -20.03 -4.84
C GLN A 118 16.44 -18.91 -4.38
N ARG A 119 15.95 -17.93 -3.62
CA ARG A 119 16.79 -16.81 -3.12
C ARG A 119 17.83 -17.25 -2.09
N VAL A 120 17.48 -18.16 -1.18
CA VAL A 120 18.41 -18.67 -0.16
C VAL A 120 19.56 -19.47 -0.78
N ASN A 121 19.30 -20.18 -1.88
CA ASN A 121 20.30 -20.99 -2.57
C ASN A 121 21.01 -20.26 -3.73
N ALA A 122 20.70 -18.99 -3.97
CA ALA A 122 21.30 -18.22 -5.06
C ALA A 122 22.74 -17.81 -4.74
N ALA A 123 23.64 -17.99 -5.70
CA ALA A 123 25.04 -17.58 -5.58
C ALA A 123 25.22 -16.06 -5.62
N ASP A 124 24.39 -15.36 -6.40
CA ASP A 124 24.32 -13.90 -6.48
C ASP A 124 22.85 -13.46 -6.31
N PRO A 125 22.39 -13.34 -5.07
CA PRO A 125 21.00 -13.03 -4.76
C PRO A 125 20.72 -11.54 -5.00
N GLY A 126 19.54 -11.24 -5.55
CA GLY A 126 19.13 -9.87 -5.90
C GLY A 126 18.89 -8.95 -4.69
N SER A 127 18.27 -7.80 -4.91
CA SER A 127 17.93 -6.85 -3.83
C SER A 127 16.42 -6.72 -3.61
N ASP A 128 15.65 -7.74 -4.00
CA ASP A 128 14.19 -7.78 -3.87
C ASP A 128 13.75 -8.12 -2.43
N LEU A 129 12.47 -7.88 -2.12
CA LEU A 129 11.89 -8.08 -0.80
C LEU A 129 12.01 -9.52 -0.29
N ILE A 130 11.94 -10.52 -1.18
CA ILE A 130 12.07 -11.94 -0.80
C ILE A 130 13.50 -12.19 -0.37
N THR A 131 14.47 -11.74 -1.17
CA THR A 131 15.89 -11.85 -0.83
C THR A 131 16.22 -11.15 0.49
N MET A 132 15.72 -9.93 0.70
CA MET A 132 15.94 -9.18 1.94
C MET A 132 15.41 -9.94 3.16
N LEU A 133 14.21 -10.53 3.07
CA LEU A 133 13.66 -11.33 4.16
C LEU A 133 14.42 -12.65 4.37
N ALA A 134 14.82 -13.31 3.27
CA ALA A 134 15.58 -14.56 3.28
C ALA A 134 16.94 -14.44 3.97
N GLN A 135 17.58 -13.28 3.83
CA GLN A 135 18.94 -13.05 4.32
C GLN A 135 19.01 -12.18 5.58
N GLY A 136 17.91 -11.51 5.93
CA GLY A 136 17.86 -10.64 7.10
C GLY A 136 18.08 -11.42 8.39
N GLU A 137 18.99 -10.95 9.25
CA GLU A 137 19.35 -11.65 10.50
C GLU A 137 18.13 -11.95 11.39
N SER A 138 17.17 -11.01 11.46
CA SER A 138 15.96 -11.14 12.26
C SER A 138 14.81 -11.87 11.55
N THR A 139 14.98 -12.25 10.28
CA THR A 139 13.92 -12.82 9.44
C THR A 139 14.27 -14.17 8.81
N LYS A 140 15.56 -14.51 8.66
CA LYS A 140 16.04 -15.76 8.06
C LYS A 140 15.52 -17.04 8.73
N ASN A 141 15.20 -16.96 10.02
CA ASN A 141 14.67 -18.06 10.83
C ASN A 141 13.18 -17.92 11.15
N MET A 142 12.44 -17.09 10.39
CA MET A 142 10.99 -16.94 10.59
C MET A 142 10.25 -18.25 10.30
N SER A 143 9.16 -18.48 11.02
CA SER A 143 8.27 -19.59 10.67
C SER A 143 7.62 -19.34 9.30
N PRO A 144 7.22 -20.39 8.55
CA PRO A 144 6.53 -20.22 7.28
C PRO A 144 5.28 -19.34 7.39
N ALA A 145 4.52 -19.46 8.49
CA ALA A 145 3.35 -18.64 8.75
C ALA A 145 3.70 -17.15 8.96
N GLU A 146 4.81 -16.86 9.64
CA GLU A 146 5.27 -15.48 9.81
C GLU A 146 5.74 -14.87 8.49
N TYR A 147 6.46 -15.65 7.67
CA TYR A 147 6.93 -15.22 6.36
C TYR A 147 5.76 -14.93 5.44
N LEU A 148 4.81 -15.86 5.32
CA LEU A 148 3.57 -15.67 4.55
C LEU A 148 2.83 -14.41 5.00
N GLY A 149 2.69 -14.21 6.31
CA GLY A 149 2.07 -12.98 6.84
C GLY A 149 2.79 -11.71 6.38
N ASN A 150 4.12 -11.70 6.35
CA ASN A 150 4.88 -10.54 5.86
C ASN A 150 4.75 -10.35 4.35
N VAL A 151 4.74 -11.43 3.56
CA VAL A 151 4.51 -11.38 2.11
C VAL A 151 3.13 -10.80 1.80
N ILE A 152 2.07 -11.34 2.43
CA ILE A 152 0.70 -10.85 2.24
C ILE A 152 0.60 -9.37 2.65
N LEU A 153 1.24 -8.98 3.77
CA LEU A 153 1.31 -7.58 4.18
C LEU A 153 1.91 -6.68 3.10
N LEU A 154 3.00 -7.12 2.47
CA LEU A 154 3.71 -6.32 1.47
C LEU A 154 2.93 -6.27 0.13
N ILE A 155 2.29 -7.37 -0.27
CA ILE A 155 1.39 -7.41 -1.44
C ILE A 155 0.22 -6.45 -1.22
N VAL A 156 -0.56 -6.65 -0.16
CA VAL A 156 -1.76 -5.84 0.11
C VAL A 156 -1.38 -4.39 0.36
N GLY A 157 -0.34 -4.16 1.17
CA GLY A 157 0.10 -2.82 1.56
C GLY A 157 0.60 -1.98 0.39
N GLY A 158 1.28 -2.59 -0.59
CA GLY A 158 1.80 -1.91 -1.78
C GLY A 158 0.83 -1.84 -2.96
N ASN A 159 -0.20 -2.69 -2.99
CA ASN A 159 -1.13 -2.80 -4.11
C ASN A 159 -2.35 -1.88 -3.97
N ASP A 160 -3.27 -2.22 -3.07
CA ASP A 160 -4.63 -1.67 -3.06
C ASP A 160 -4.63 -0.18 -2.72
N THR A 161 -3.72 0.23 -1.84
CA THR A 161 -3.60 1.64 -1.41
C THR A 161 -3.15 2.54 -2.56
N THR A 162 -2.15 2.11 -3.34
CA THR A 162 -1.66 2.82 -4.52
C THR A 162 -2.71 2.80 -5.64
N ARG A 163 -3.35 1.65 -5.87
CA ARG A 163 -4.40 1.47 -6.89
C ARG A 163 -5.56 2.44 -6.68
N ASN A 164 -6.07 2.50 -5.45
CA ASN A 164 -7.16 3.40 -5.10
C ASN A 164 -6.73 4.87 -5.14
N SER A 165 -5.48 5.18 -4.86
CA SER A 165 -4.95 6.55 -5.00
C SER A 165 -4.90 7.01 -6.46
N LEU A 166 -4.48 6.14 -7.38
CA LEU A 166 -4.47 6.43 -8.82
C LEU A 166 -5.88 6.63 -9.37
N THR A 167 -6.84 5.80 -8.94
CA THR A 167 -8.24 5.92 -9.34
C THR A 167 -8.88 7.17 -8.73
N GLY A 168 -8.68 7.39 -7.43
CA GLY A 168 -9.20 8.55 -6.71
C GLY A 168 -8.67 9.88 -7.22
N GLY A 169 -7.39 9.93 -7.62
CA GLY A 169 -6.79 11.13 -8.21
C GLY A 169 -7.43 11.53 -9.54
N LEU A 170 -7.75 10.55 -10.40
CA LEU A 170 -8.49 10.82 -11.63
C LEU A 170 -9.90 11.35 -11.34
N LEU A 171 -10.62 10.69 -10.42
CA LEU A 171 -11.96 11.12 -10.03
C LEU A 171 -11.95 12.54 -9.46
N ALA A 172 -11.02 12.84 -8.55
CA ALA A 172 -10.90 14.14 -7.92
C ALA A 172 -10.60 15.25 -8.94
N LEU A 173 -9.72 15.01 -9.92
CA LEU A 173 -9.44 15.97 -10.99
C LEU A 173 -10.64 16.16 -11.93
N ASN A 174 -11.40 15.09 -12.21
CA ASN A 174 -12.61 15.15 -13.01
C ASN A 174 -13.73 15.95 -12.32
N GLU A 175 -13.90 15.77 -11.01
CA GLU A 175 -14.90 16.49 -10.20
C GLU A 175 -14.49 17.95 -9.88
N ASN A 176 -13.21 18.30 -10.04
CA ASN A 176 -12.66 19.62 -9.75
C ASN A 176 -11.89 20.18 -10.97
N PRO A 177 -12.58 20.52 -12.07
CA PRO A 177 -11.95 20.92 -13.34
C PRO A 177 -11.16 22.23 -13.25
N ASP A 178 -11.43 23.09 -12.26
CA ASP A 178 -10.60 24.25 -11.94
C ASP A 178 -9.22 23.84 -11.42
N GLN A 179 -9.13 22.84 -10.54
CA GLN A 179 -7.86 22.30 -10.06
C GLN A 179 -7.10 21.61 -11.20
N TYR A 180 -7.81 20.87 -12.07
CA TYR A 180 -7.20 20.28 -13.24
C TYR A 180 -6.63 21.34 -14.20
N ARG A 181 -7.34 22.46 -14.44
CA ARG A 181 -6.80 23.59 -15.22
C ARG A 181 -5.55 24.19 -14.58
N LYS A 182 -5.56 24.46 -13.26
CA LYS A 182 -4.37 24.93 -12.53
C LYS A 182 -3.17 23.99 -12.72
N LEU A 183 -3.40 22.67 -12.62
CA LEU A 183 -2.35 21.67 -12.84
C LEU A 183 -1.80 21.71 -14.28
N ARG A 184 -2.68 21.86 -15.27
CA ARG A 184 -2.30 21.96 -16.69
C ARG A 184 -1.47 23.21 -16.98
N GLU A 185 -1.79 24.32 -16.32
CA GLU A 185 -1.06 25.59 -16.43
C GLU A 185 0.28 25.57 -15.66
N ASN A 186 0.36 24.80 -14.57
CA ASN A 186 1.57 24.65 -13.77
C ASN A 186 1.81 23.18 -13.34
N PRO A 187 2.51 22.37 -14.17
CA PRO A 187 2.82 20.98 -13.85
C PRO A 187 3.70 20.78 -12.61
N ALA A 188 4.37 21.82 -12.09
CA ALA A 188 5.11 21.72 -10.83
C ALA A 188 4.20 21.42 -9.63
N LEU A 189 2.89 21.71 -9.74
CA LEU A 189 1.89 21.38 -8.72
C LEU A 189 1.66 19.87 -8.54
N VAL A 190 2.23 19.00 -9.38
CA VAL A 190 2.21 17.55 -9.13
C VAL A 190 2.77 17.22 -7.74
N GLU A 191 3.81 17.92 -7.28
CA GLU A 191 4.42 17.63 -5.97
C GLU A 191 3.44 17.86 -4.80
N THR A 192 2.60 18.89 -4.87
CA THR A 192 1.62 19.23 -3.82
C THR A 192 0.28 18.53 -4.03
N MET A 193 -0.08 18.23 -5.29
CA MET A 193 -1.26 17.47 -5.66
C MET A 193 -1.20 16.03 -5.15
N ILE A 194 -0.05 15.36 -5.26
CA ILE A 194 0.06 13.93 -4.89
C ILE A 194 -0.34 13.71 -3.42
N PRO A 195 0.25 14.40 -2.41
CA PRO A 195 -0.21 14.28 -1.03
C PRO A 195 -1.69 14.64 -0.84
N GLU A 196 -2.21 15.61 -1.58
CA GLU A 196 -3.64 15.98 -1.53
C GLU A 196 -4.54 14.85 -2.05
N ILE A 197 -4.16 14.16 -3.14
CA ILE A 197 -4.88 12.96 -3.62
C ILE A 197 -4.92 11.90 -2.52
N ILE A 198 -3.79 11.65 -1.84
CA ILE A 198 -3.71 10.66 -0.77
C ILE A 198 -4.59 11.06 0.43
N ARG A 199 -4.65 12.35 0.79
CA ARG A 199 -5.56 12.87 1.84
C ARG A 199 -7.02 12.75 1.42
N TRP A 200 -7.35 13.16 0.20
CA TRP A 200 -8.72 13.18 -0.29
C TRP A 200 -9.27 11.76 -0.41
N GLN A 201 -8.54 10.85 -1.05
CA GLN A 201 -8.94 9.45 -1.21
C GLN A 201 -8.99 8.69 0.12
N THR A 202 -8.03 8.94 1.02
CA THR A 202 -7.80 8.15 2.24
C THR A 202 -7.89 6.62 1.99
N PRO A 203 -6.95 6.03 1.24
CA PRO A 203 -7.10 4.66 0.73
C PRO A 203 -7.31 3.59 1.81
N LEU A 204 -6.81 3.81 3.02
CA LEU A 204 -7.16 3.03 4.21
C LEU A 204 -7.97 3.89 5.16
N THR A 205 -9.25 3.54 5.31
CA THR A 205 -10.20 4.35 6.08
C THR A 205 -9.91 4.34 7.58
N HIS A 206 -9.33 3.26 8.10
CA HIS A 206 -9.00 3.12 9.50
C HIS A 206 -7.85 2.15 9.78
N MET A 207 -7.34 2.23 11.00
CA MET A 207 -6.53 1.20 11.65
C MET A 207 -7.04 0.96 13.07
N ARG A 208 -6.89 -0.28 13.57
CA ARG A 208 -7.38 -0.67 14.90
C ARG A 208 -6.23 -0.92 15.88
N ARG A 209 -6.48 -0.67 17.16
CA ARG A 209 -5.64 -1.01 18.32
C ARG A 209 -6.47 -1.71 19.39
N THR A 210 -5.79 -2.37 20.33
CA THR A 210 -6.42 -2.94 21.53
C THR A 210 -5.83 -2.25 22.75
N ALA A 211 -6.67 -1.74 23.65
CA ALA A 211 -6.20 -1.15 24.89
C ALA A 211 -5.63 -2.24 25.83
N LEU A 212 -4.39 -2.10 26.27
CA LEU A 212 -3.75 -3.08 27.17
C LEU A 212 -4.02 -2.81 28.66
N GLN A 213 -4.50 -1.62 28.98
CA GLN A 213 -4.89 -1.17 30.31
C GLN A 213 -6.01 -0.14 30.20
N ASP A 214 -6.74 0.06 31.30
CA ASP A 214 -7.70 1.15 31.40
C ASP A 214 -6.99 2.50 31.21
N THR A 215 -7.60 3.40 30.44
CA THR A 215 -7.06 4.73 30.14
C THR A 215 -8.18 5.72 29.85
N GLU A 216 -7.83 6.98 29.63
CA GLU A 216 -8.75 8.04 29.24
C GLU A 216 -8.26 8.78 28.00
N LEU A 217 -9.17 9.07 27.07
CA LEU A 217 -8.91 9.88 25.87
C LEU A 217 -10.05 10.87 25.69
N ALA A 218 -9.74 12.16 25.60
CA ALA A 218 -10.73 13.24 25.41
C ALA A 218 -11.92 13.16 26.39
N GLY A 219 -11.66 12.93 27.69
CA GLY A 219 -12.71 12.83 28.71
C GLY A 219 -13.47 11.50 28.74
N ARG A 220 -13.12 10.53 27.88
CA ARG A 220 -13.80 9.23 27.76
C ARG A 220 -12.92 8.09 28.27
N LYS A 221 -13.48 7.27 29.14
CA LYS A 221 -12.83 6.05 29.66
C LYS A 221 -12.78 4.98 28.58
N ILE A 222 -11.61 4.40 28.35
CA ILE A 222 -11.36 3.23 27.50
C ILE A 222 -10.88 2.12 28.43
N LYS A 223 -11.55 0.96 28.41
CA LYS A 223 -11.20 -0.16 29.29
C LYS A 223 -10.14 -1.06 28.64
N LYS A 224 -9.38 -1.76 29.46
CA LYS A 224 -8.52 -2.86 29.03
C LYS A 224 -9.32 -3.86 28.19
N GLY A 225 -8.79 -4.20 27.02
CA GLY A 225 -9.40 -5.11 26.05
C GLY A 225 -10.27 -4.42 25.01
N ASP A 226 -10.64 -3.15 25.20
CA ASP A 226 -11.44 -2.41 24.22
C ASP A 226 -10.69 -2.28 22.89
N ARG A 227 -11.46 -2.41 21.79
CA ARG A 227 -10.98 -2.12 20.45
C ARG A 227 -11.08 -0.62 20.22
N VAL A 228 -9.96 0.01 19.89
CA VAL A 228 -9.89 1.44 19.57
C VAL A 228 -9.61 1.59 18.09
N VAL A 229 -10.53 2.21 17.35
CA VAL A 229 -10.43 2.39 15.90
C VAL A 229 -10.09 3.85 15.59
N MET A 230 -8.99 4.06 14.88
CA MET A 230 -8.55 5.37 14.39
C MET A 230 -9.10 5.55 12.98
N TRP A 231 -10.18 6.32 12.84
CA TRP A 231 -10.83 6.61 11.56
C TRP A 231 -10.08 7.71 10.81
N TYR A 232 -9.02 7.35 10.07
CA TYR A 232 -8.26 8.29 9.26
C TYR A 232 -9.12 9.04 8.24
N ILE A 233 -10.16 8.40 7.70
CA ILE A 233 -11.11 9.05 6.78
C ILE A 233 -11.84 10.22 7.44
N SER A 234 -12.14 10.11 8.74
CA SER A 234 -12.74 11.20 9.52
C SER A 234 -11.72 12.28 9.84
N GLY A 235 -10.53 11.92 10.35
CA GLY A 235 -9.51 12.90 10.71
C GLY A 235 -8.91 13.66 9.51
N ASN A 236 -8.92 13.08 8.30
CA ASN A 236 -8.58 13.78 7.06
C ASN A 236 -9.66 14.79 6.61
N ARG A 237 -10.79 14.85 7.33
CA ARG A 237 -11.91 15.78 7.16
C ARG A 237 -12.12 16.70 8.37
N ASP A 238 -11.19 16.70 9.32
CA ASP A 238 -11.25 17.53 10.52
C ASP A 238 -10.89 18.99 10.20
N GLU A 239 -11.87 19.89 10.34
CA GLU A 239 -11.74 21.32 10.07
C GLU A 239 -10.93 22.09 11.12
N GLU A 240 -10.74 21.53 12.32
CA GLU A 240 -9.84 22.11 13.32
C GLU A 240 -8.37 21.98 12.90
N ALA A 241 -8.05 20.98 12.06
CA ALA A 241 -6.69 20.67 11.63
C ALA A 241 -6.39 21.04 10.16
N ILE A 242 -7.39 20.94 9.28
CA ILE A 242 -7.24 21.08 7.84
C ILE A 242 -8.32 22.03 7.33
N ASP A 243 -7.92 23.17 6.79
CA ASP A 243 -8.84 24.16 6.23
C ASP A 243 -9.59 23.60 5.01
N GLU A 244 -10.88 23.92 4.87
CA GLU A 244 -11.78 23.43 3.82
C GLU A 244 -11.56 21.94 3.45
N PRO A 245 -11.67 21.01 4.42
CA PRO A 245 -11.07 19.68 4.25
C PRO A 245 -11.87 18.77 3.30
N ASN A 246 -13.13 19.11 3.01
CA ASN A 246 -13.94 18.42 2.01
C ASN A 246 -13.60 18.84 0.57
N ARG A 247 -12.91 19.97 0.36
CA ARG A 247 -12.47 20.41 -0.97
C ARG A 247 -11.17 19.72 -1.38
N PHE A 248 -11.05 19.41 -2.67
CA PHE A 248 -9.80 18.97 -3.28
C PHE A 248 -9.02 20.21 -3.72
N ILE A 249 -7.89 20.50 -3.08
CA ILE A 249 -7.09 21.71 -3.31
C ILE A 249 -5.64 21.32 -3.53
N ILE A 250 -5.16 21.41 -4.77
CA ILE A 250 -3.85 20.85 -5.15
C ILE A 250 -2.67 21.72 -4.72
N ASP A 251 -2.92 22.98 -4.37
CA ASP A 251 -1.95 24.01 -4.01
C ASP A 251 -2.00 24.37 -2.51
N ARG A 252 -2.49 23.45 -1.66
CA ARG A 252 -2.42 23.61 -0.19
C ARG A 252 -0.99 23.92 0.26
N ALA A 253 -0.85 24.85 1.20
CA ALA A 253 0.46 25.22 1.75
C ALA A 253 1.15 24.07 2.51
N ARG A 254 0.38 23.17 3.13
CA ARG A 254 0.88 22.01 3.90
C ARG A 254 0.20 20.71 3.45
N PRO A 255 0.40 20.27 2.19
CA PRO A 255 -0.38 19.17 1.61
C PRO A 255 -0.04 17.81 2.24
N ARG A 256 1.12 17.70 2.91
CA ARG A 256 1.55 16.52 3.66
C ARG A 256 0.95 16.42 5.09
N GLN A 257 0.12 17.38 5.51
CA GLN A 257 -0.61 17.32 6.78
C GLN A 257 -1.87 16.47 6.63
N HIS A 258 -1.72 15.15 6.68
CA HIS A 258 -2.83 14.19 6.61
C HIS A 258 -2.47 12.87 7.33
N LEU A 259 -3.48 12.05 7.60
CA LEU A 259 -3.40 10.81 8.38
C LEU A 259 -3.34 9.54 7.52
N SER A 260 -3.42 9.63 6.20
CA SER A 260 -3.56 8.45 5.32
C SER A 260 -2.39 7.46 5.39
N PHE A 261 -1.21 7.91 5.82
CA PHE A 261 -0.05 7.04 6.06
C PHE A 261 0.12 6.65 7.53
N GLY A 262 -0.80 7.06 8.40
CA GLY A 262 -0.68 6.95 9.85
C GLY A 262 0.47 7.78 10.42
N PHE A 263 0.70 7.61 11.73
CA PHE A 263 1.79 8.23 12.47
C PHE A 263 2.42 7.24 13.46
N GLY A 264 3.60 7.59 13.97
CA GLY A 264 4.34 6.75 14.93
C GLY A 264 5.09 5.59 14.28
N ILE A 265 5.41 4.58 15.08
CA ILE A 265 6.28 3.45 14.69
C ILE A 265 5.73 2.62 13.52
N HIS A 266 4.41 2.63 13.31
CA HIS A 266 3.75 1.94 12.20
C HIS A 266 3.40 2.85 11.01
N ARG A 267 3.87 4.11 10.99
CA ARG A 267 3.71 5.00 9.83
C ARG A 267 4.14 4.27 8.55
N CYS A 268 3.41 4.43 7.45
CA CYS A 268 3.65 3.71 6.20
C CYS A 268 5.11 3.78 5.78
N MET A 269 5.71 2.62 5.51
CA MET A 269 7.08 2.49 5.03
C MET A 269 7.16 2.86 3.54
N GLY A 270 6.21 2.40 2.72
CA GLY A 270 6.13 2.63 1.28
C GLY A 270 5.49 3.96 0.88
N ASN A 271 5.66 5.02 1.67
CA ASN A 271 4.99 6.30 1.43
C ASN A 271 5.71 7.23 0.44
N ARG A 272 6.93 6.89 0.06
CA ARG A 272 7.77 7.61 -0.91
C ARG A 272 7.76 6.83 -2.20
#